data_AF-A0A7V0Y1U8-F1
#
_entry.id   AF-A0A7V0Y1U8-F1
#
_cell.length_a   1.000
_cell.length_b   1.000
_cell.length_c   1.000
_cell.angle_alpha   90.00
_cell.angle_beta   90.00
_cell.angle_gamma   90.00
#
_symmetry.space_group_name_H-M   'P 1'
#
loop_
_entity.id
_entity.type
_entity.pdbx_description
1 polymer ?
#
loop_
_entity_poly.entity_id
_entity_poly.type
_entity_poly.pdbx_seq_one_letter_code
_entity_poly.pdbx_strand_id
1 'polypeptide(L)'
;MNHGLSFIGMMTTMIGMLLQGPQSISISPANTAQAQAHAQVWIEEARNFPSSARAATTSGRIAGLIDLLDRGSRIIEAALRASNGQTGVGEEFGELYAQLADWLWETGDRNSQQVLDVLVRAGYSADSPFAREIARGYGGRIVPALLEKARSDVPIFRSEALRMLGTVLQNSTLEPTTSSMLHGAITVGAFDPDAGVRLAAVRTLGEIGTAVDLTLLLEIATKDPAFIPGKDGRAARYWVRDAAWQAVSKIQQRSR
;
A
#
# COMPACT_ATOMS: atom_id res chain seq x y z
N MET A 1 -19.80 -12.82 -10.31
CA MET A 1 -18.64 -12.54 -11.19
C MET A 1 -17.41 -12.60 -10.30
N ASN A 2 -16.49 -13.52 -10.57
CA ASN A 2 -15.31 -13.74 -9.73
C ASN A 2 -14.36 -12.54 -9.84
N HIS A 3 -14.37 -11.67 -8.83
CA HIS A 3 -13.29 -10.69 -8.63
C HIS A 3 -12.12 -11.44 -7.99
N GLY A 4 -11.21 -11.95 -8.82
CA GLY A 4 -9.96 -12.52 -8.34
C GLY A 4 -9.10 -11.43 -7.71
N LEU A 5 -9.18 -11.25 -6.40
CA LEU A 5 -8.18 -10.52 -5.64
C LEU A 5 -6.86 -11.26 -5.79
N SER A 6 -5.95 -10.69 -6.56
CA SER A 6 -4.57 -11.15 -6.55
C SER A 6 -3.97 -10.71 -5.22
N PHE A 7 -4.06 -11.63 -4.25
CA PHE A 7 -3.45 -11.46 -2.94
C PHE A 7 -1.94 -11.62 -3.06
N ILE A 8 -1.19 -10.84 -2.28
CA ILE A 8 0.24 -11.09 -2.12
C ILE A 8 0.37 -12.32 -1.22
N GLY A 9 0.35 -13.51 -1.85
CA GLY A 9 1.10 -14.63 -1.33
C GLY A 9 2.55 -14.16 -1.27
N MET A 10 3.05 -13.88 -0.06
CA MET A 10 4.39 -13.37 0.18
C MET A 10 5.38 -14.53 -0.10
N MET A 11 5.60 -14.80 -1.39
CA MET A 11 6.60 -15.75 -1.88
C MET A 11 7.98 -15.13 -1.62
N THR A 12 8.52 -15.52 -0.47
CA THR A 12 9.89 -15.31 -0.03
C THR A 12 10.85 -15.70 -1.14
N THR A 13 11.49 -14.72 -1.78
CA THR A 13 12.76 -14.96 -2.49
C THR A 13 13.84 -14.25 -1.70
N MET A 14 14.59 -15.04 -0.91
CA MET A 14 15.80 -14.58 -0.26
C MET A 14 16.80 -14.04 -1.29
N ILE A 15 17.22 -12.79 -1.11
CA ILE A 15 18.61 -12.38 -1.34
C ILE A 15 19.03 -11.58 -0.11
N GLY A 16 19.59 -12.28 0.87
CA GLY A 16 20.42 -11.63 1.87
C GLY A 16 21.73 -11.23 1.20
N MET A 17 22.07 -9.94 1.21
CA MET A 17 23.46 -9.48 1.21
C MET A 17 23.54 -8.03 1.75
N LEU A 18 24.15 -7.96 2.92
CA LEU A 18 24.81 -6.85 3.62
C LEU A 18 24.97 -5.53 2.83
N LEU A 19 24.33 -4.47 3.34
CA LEU A 19 24.84 -3.10 3.26
C LEU A 19 24.84 -2.53 4.69
N GLN A 20 26.03 -2.20 5.20
CA GLN A 20 26.21 -1.50 6.46
C GLN A 20 26.06 0.02 6.25
N GLY A 21 25.11 0.63 6.97
CA GLY A 21 24.99 2.07 7.25
C GLY A 21 23.67 2.72 6.78
N PRO A 22 23.01 3.62 7.55
CA PRO A 22 23.22 4.02 8.95
C PRO A 22 22.26 3.30 9.93
N GLN A 23 22.76 3.00 11.12
CA GLN A 23 22.03 2.43 12.29
C GLN A 23 21.04 1.32 11.94
N SER A 24 21.52 0.07 11.91
CA SER A 24 20.66 -1.11 11.97
C SER A 24 19.74 -1.00 13.18
N ILE A 25 18.47 -0.64 12.95
CA ILE A 25 17.41 -0.78 13.95
C ILE A 25 17.42 -2.27 14.30
N SER A 26 17.88 -2.59 15.50
CA SER A 26 17.92 -3.96 15.98
C SER A 26 16.50 -4.52 15.90
N ILE A 27 16.28 -5.45 14.96
CA ILE A 27 15.05 -6.24 14.89
C ILE A 27 15.00 -7.00 16.22
N SER A 28 14.15 -6.58 17.13
CA SER A 28 13.95 -7.27 18.40
C SER A 28 13.20 -8.57 18.11
N PRO A 29 13.81 -9.76 18.31
CA PRO A 29 13.13 -11.03 18.05
C PRO A 29 11.85 -11.18 18.88
N ALA A 30 11.80 -10.53 20.05
CA ALA A 30 10.63 -10.51 20.92
C ALA A 30 9.43 -9.79 20.27
N ASN A 31 9.67 -8.70 19.54
CA ASN A 31 8.59 -7.94 18.88
C ASN A 31 8.02 -8.73 17.70
N THR A 32 8.87 -9.42 16.94
CA THR A 32 8.44 -10.28 15.83
C THR A 32 7.64 -11.49 16.34
N ALA A 33 8.11 -12.16 17.40
CA ALA A 33 7.40 -13.27 18.00
C ALA A 33 6.03 -12.86 18.57
N GLN A 34 5.94 -11.68 19.18
CA GLN A 34 4.68 -11.13 19.68
C GLN A 34 3.68 -10.84 18.54
N ALA A 35 4.14 -10.24 17.44
CA ALA A 35 3.28 -9.98 16.28
C ALA A 35 2.76 -11.29 15.67
N GLN A 36 3.59 -12.33 15.62
CA GLN A 36 3.18 -13.67 15.18
C GLN A 36 2.15 -14.31 16.12
N ALA A 37 2.35 -14.20 17.43
CA ALA A 37 1.37 -14.71 18.40
C ALA A 37 0.00 -14.03 18.25
N HIS A 38 -0.02 -12.70 18.11
CA HIS A 38 -1.26 -11.96 17.84
C HIS A 38 -1.90 -12.37 16.51
N ALA A 39 -1.09 -12.63 15.47
CA ALA A 39 -1.59 -13.11 14.18
C ALA A 39 -2.29 -14.47 14.32
N GLN A 40 -1.74 -15.40 15.12
CA GLN A 40 -2.36 -16.71 15.35
C GLN A 40 -3.70 -16.60 16.09
N VAL A 41 -3.79 -15.76 17.13
CA VAL A 41 -5.06 -15.49 17.82
C VAL A 41 -6.09 -14.91 16.86
N TRP A 42 -5.67 -13.93 16.04
CA TRP A 42 -6.54 -13.31 15.06
C TRP A 42 -7.02 -14.30 13.99
N ILE A 43 -6.15 -15.22 13.51
CA ILE A 43 -6.51 -16.27 12.55
C ILE A 43 -7.65 -17.14 13.09
N GLU A 44 -7.53 -17.59 14.34
CA GLU A 44 -8.57 -18.42 14.96
C GLU A 44 -9.89 -17.66 15.11
N GLU A 45 -9.84 -16.39 15.50
CA GLU A 45 -11.04 -15.54 15.57
C GLU A 45 -11.67 -15.33 14.19
N ALA A 46 -10.88 -14.97 13.18
CA ALA A 46 -11.32 -14.74 11.81
C ALA A 46 -11.95 -16.00 11.19
N ARG A 47 -11.35 -17.16 11.42
CA ARG A 47 -11.84 -18.46 10.96
C ARG A 47 -13.20 -18.81 11.58
N ASN A 48 -13.40 -18.49 12.85
CA ASN A 48 -14.63 -18.79 13.58
C ASN A 48 -15.71 -17.71 13.41
N PHE A 49 -15.36 -16.54 12.87
CA PHE A 49 -16.26 -15.41 12.70
C PHE A 49 -17.53 -15.72 11.89
N PRO A 50 -17.51 -16.45 10.76
CA PRO A 50 -18.73 -16.78 10.03
C PRO A 50 -19.76 -17.53 10.87
N SER A 51 -19.31 -18.41 11.76
CA SER A 51 -20.17 -19.18 12.66
C SER A 51 -20.77 -18.32 13.76
N SER A 52 -19.97 -17.45 14.40
CA SER A 52 -20.48 -16.54 15.44
C SER A 52 -21.38 -15.45 14.87
N ALA A 53 -21.08 -14.98 13.67
CA ALA A 53 -21.85 -13.98 12.94
C ALA A 53 -23.29 -14.44 12.64
N ARG A 54 -23.53 -15.75 12.44
CA ARG A 54 -24.89 -16.28 12.15
C ARG A 54 -25.91 -15.96 13.24
N ALA A 55 -25.48 -15.86 14.49
CA ALA A 55 -26.36 -15.54 15.62
C ALA A 55 -26.52 -14.02 15.84
N ALA A 56 -25.71 -13.19 15.17
CA ALA A 56 -25.71 -11.75 15.36
C ALA A 56 -26.68 -11.01 14.43
N THR A 57 -27.13 -9.84 14.86
CA THR A 57 -27.86 -8.90 14.00
C THR A 57 -26.96 -8.45 12.84
N THR A 58 -27.53 -7.97 11.73
CA THR A 58 -26.75 -7.43 10.61
C THR A 58 -25.78 -6.33 11.06
N SER A 59 -26.23 -5.39 11.89
CA SER A 59 -25.36 -4.35 12.45
C SER A 59 -24.25 -4.92 13.33
N GLY A 60 -24.55 -5.94 14.14
CA GLY A 60 -23.54 -6.63 14.95
C GLY A 60 -22.49 -7.35 14.10
N ARG A 61 -22.89 -7.98 13.00
CA ARG A 61 -21.98 -8.61 12.04
C ARG A 61 -21.05 -7.59 11.39
N ILE A 62 -21.60 -6.47 10.89
CA ILE A 62 -20.80 -5.41 10.26
C ILE A 62 -19.81 -4.81 11.27
N ALA A 63 -20.24 -4.55 12.50
CA ALA A 63 -19.36 -4.06 13.56
C ALA A 63 -18.21 -5.04 13.87
N GLY A 64 -18.51 -6.35 13.91
CA GLY A 64 -17.51 -7.39 14.10
C GLY A 64 -16.50 -7.48 12.94
N LEU A 65 -16.96 -7.32 11.69
CA LEU A 65 -16.07 -7.27 10.52
C LEU A 65 -15.12 -6.07 10.58
N ILE A 66 -15.66 -4.90 10.93
CA ILE A 66 -14.88 -3.68 11.09
C ILE A 66 -13.79 -3.86 12.16
N ASP A 67 -14.16 -4.40 13.33
CA ASP A 67 -13.20 -4.65 14.41
C ASP A 67 -12.11 -5.65 14.00
N LEU A 68 -12.49 -6.77 13.39
CA LEU A 68 -11.53 -7.78 12.93
C LEU A 68 -10.55 -7.22 11.90
N LEU A 69 -11.04 -6.48 10.91
CA LEU A 69 -10.19 -5.89 9.87
C LEU A 69 -9.27 -4.80 10.43
N ASP A 70 -9.77 -3.95 11.32
CA ASP A 70 -8.97 -2.91 11.98
C ASP A 70 -7.87 -3.52 12.86
N ARG A 71 -8.20 -4.54 13.67
CA ARG A 71 -7.19 -5.31 14.43
C ARG A 71 -6.20 -6.01 13.51
N GLY A 72 -6.68 -6.60 12.41
CA GLY A 72 -5.83 -7.28 11.44
C GLY A 72 -4.83 -6.33 10.77
N SER A 73 -5.26 -5.12 10.39
CA SER A 73 -4.38 -4.07 9.86
C SER A 73 -3.28 -3.72 10.85
N ARG A 74 -3.62 -3.53 12.13
CA ARG A 74 -2.63 -3.24 13.18
C ARG A 74 -1.61 -4.37 13.37
N ILE A 75 -2.04 -5.63 13.24
CA ILE A 75 -1.13 -6.79 13.34
C ILE A 75 -0.18 -6.83 12.14
N ILE A 76 -0.69 -6.62 10.92
CA ILE A 76 0.14 -6.51 9.70
C ILE A 76 1.19 -5.41 9.88
N GLU A 77 0.75 -4.23 10.33
CA GLU A 77 1.62 -3.08 10.55
C GLU A 77 2.69 -3.37 11.61
N ALA A 78 2.31 -3.98 12.73
CA ALA A 78 3.24 -4.36 13.79
C ALA A 78 4.27 -5.38 13.31
N ALA A 79 3.85 -6.39 12.53
CA ALA A 79 4.75 -7.40 11.98
C ALA A 79 5.77 -6.78 11.00
N LEU A 80 5.30 -5.93 10.09
CA LEU A 80 6.16 -5.22 9.15
C LEU A 80 7.10 -4.25 9.87
N ARG A 81 6.62 -3.50 10.86
CA ARG A 81 7.47 -2.59 11.64
C ARG A 81 8.54 -3.35 12.42
N ALA A 82 8.17 -4.45 13.09
CA ALA A 82 9.10 -5.26 13.87
C ALA A 82 10.20 -5.89 13.00
N SER A 83 9.88 -6.24 11.76
CA SER A 83 10.79 -6.89 10.82
C SER A 83 11.46 -5.95 9.82
N ASN A 84 11.27 -4.63 9.97
CA ASN A 84 11.71 -3.64 8.96
C ASN A 84 11.24 -4.00 7.53
N GLY A 85 9.99 -4.42 7.41
CA GLY A 85 9.33 -4.81 6.16
C GLY A 85 9.67 -6.21 5.65
N GLN A 86 10.51 -6.99 6.34
CA GLN A 86 10.97 -8.29 5.86
C GLN A 86 9.99 -9.44 6.11
N THR A 87 9.13 -9.32 7.12
CA THR A 87 8.24 -10.40 7.56
C THR A 87 6.83 -9.87 7.77
N GLY A 88 5.88 -10.43 7.02
CA GLY A 88 4.45 -10.20 7.21
C GLY A 88 3.84 -11.16 8.23
N VAL A 89 2.56 -11.47 8.02
CA VAL A 89 1.69 -12.25 8.93
C VAL A 89 1.38 -13.66 8.45
N GLY A 90 1.98 -14.07 7.31
CA GLY A 90 1.75 -15.39 6.70
C GLY A 90 0.62 -15.40 5.67
N GLU A 91 0.59 -16.46 4.86
CA GLU A 91 -0.37 -16.64 3.76
C GLU A 91 -1.80 -16.80 4.27
N GLU A 92 -2.00 -17.69 5.24
CA GLU A 92 -3.33 -17.97 5.80
C GLU A 92 -4.00 -16.73 6.40
N PHE A 93 -3.24 -15.93 7.18
CA PHE A 93 -3.74 -14.66 7.70
C PHE A 93 -4.24 -13.79 6.56
N GLY A 94 -3.44 -13.68 5.51
CA GLY A 94 -3.72 -12.87 4.34
C GLY A 94 -4.98 -13.29 3.60
N GLU A 95 -5.18 -14.59 3.40
CA GLU A 95 -6.36 -15.15 2.77
C GLU A 95 -7.63 -14.85 3.58
N LEU A 96 -7.60 -15.09 4.90
CA LEU A 96 -8.73 -14.79 5.78
C LEU A 96 -9.01 -13.28 5.80
N TYR A 97 -7.96 -12.46 5.84
CA TYR A 97 -8.08 -11.01 5.85
C TYR A 97 -8.74 -10.48 4.57
N ALA A 98 -8.36 -11.00 3.40
CA ALA A 98 -8.97 -10.67 2.12
C ALA A 98 -10.46 -11.09 2.09
N GLN A 99 -10.78 -12.30 2.54
CA GLN A 99 -12.16 -12.79 2.61
C GLN A 99 -13.04 -11.91 3.51
N LEU A 100 -12.53 -11.47 4.66
CA LEU A 100 -13.26 -10.57 5.55
C LEU A 100 -13.44 -9.17 4.94
N ALA A 101 -12.44 -8.66 4.20
CA ALA A 101 -12.53 -7.38 3.51
C ALA A 101 -13.59 -7.42 2.39
N ASP A 102 -13.65 -8.52 1.63
CA ASP A 102 -14.70 -8.76 0.65
C ASP A 102 -16.08 -8.83 1.29
N TRP A 103 -16.18 -9.55 2.40
CA TRP A 103 -17.44 -9.65 3.11
C TRP A 103 -17.91 -8.27 3.62
N LEU A 104 -17.00 -7.46 4.15
CA LEU A 104 -17.32 -6.09 4.56
C LEU A 104 -17.73 -5.24 3.35
N TRP A 105 -17.06 -5.38 2.22
CA TRP A 105 -17.41 -4.68 0.98
C TRP A 105 -18.79 -5.08 0.43
N GLU A 106 -19.16 -6.35 0.51
CA GLU A 106 -20.43 -6.86 0.01
C GLU A 106 -21.61 -6.53 0.92
N THR A 107 -21.39 -6.48 2.24
CA THR A 107 -22.48 -6.37 3.21
C THR A 107 -22.52 -5.08 4.01
N GLY A 108 -21.41 -4.34 4.08
CA GLY A 108 -21.32 -3.06 4.74
C GLY A 108 -21.97 -1.94 3.94
N ASP A 109 -22.45 -0.90 4.63
CA ASP A 109 -22.85 0.34 3.97
C ASP A 109 -21.60 1.05 3.44
N ARG A 110 -21.42 1.04 2.12
CA ARG A 110 -20.28 1.69 1.47
C ARG A 110 -20.36 3.23 1.52
N ASN A 111 -21.49 3.79 1.96
CA ASN A 111 -21.59 5.20 2.32
C ASN A 111 -21.14 5.48 3.76
N SER A 112 -20.86 4.47 4.57
CA SER A 112 -20.28 4.66 5.89
C SER A 112 -18.80 5.03 5.79
N GLN A 113 -18.41 6.16 6.39
CA GLN A 113 -17.00 6.55 6.46
C GLN A 113 -16.16 5.52 7.21
N GLN A 114 -16.72 4.89 8.25
CA GLN A 114 -16.02 3.88 9.02
C GLN A 114 -15.68 2.64 8.18
N VAL A 115 -16.61 2.21 7.31
CA VAL A 115 -16.36 1.10 6.37
C VAL A 115 -15.24 1.47 5.40
N LEU A 116 -15.30 2.67 4.82
CA LEU A 116 -14.28 3.15 3.88
C LEU A 116 -12.90 3.28 4.54
N ASP A 117 -12.82 3.83 5.75
CA ASP A 117 -11.55 4.00 6.47
C ASP A 117 -10.88 2.66 6.76
N VAL A 118 -11.65 1.65 7.17
CA VAL A 118 -11.14 0.29 7.42
C VAL A 118 -10.64 -0.35 6.13
N LEU A 119 -11.43 -0.27 5.06
CA LEU A 119 -11.04 -0.84 3.78
C LEU A 119 -9.80 -0.12 3.22
N VAL A 120 -9.69 1.21 3.33
CA VAL A 120 -8.51 1.95 2.86
C VAL A 120 -7.23 1.59 3.63
N ARG A 121 -7.36 1.30 4.93
CA ARG A 121 -6.22 0.86 5.76
C ARG A 121 -5.80 -0.58 5.48
N ALA A 122 -6.67 -1.37 4.87
CA ALA A 122 -6.44 -2.78 4.60
C ALA A 122 -5.14 -3.05 3.81
N GLY A 123 -4.54 -4.21 4.08
CA GLY A 123 -3.24 -4.63 3.54
C GLY A 123 -3.28 -5.19 2.12
N TYR A 124 -4.14 -4.71 1.23
CA TYR A 124 -4.18 -5.14 -0.16
C TYR A 124 -3.23 -4.33 -1.05
N SER A 125 -2.94 -4.86 -2.25
CA SER A 125 -2.22 -4.13 -3.30
C SER A 125 -3.08 -2.99 -3.86
N ALA A 126 -2.54 -1.77 -3.93
CA ALA A 126 -3.15 -0.61 -4.54
C ALA A 126 -3.40 -0.79 -6.05
N ASP A 127 -2.71 -1.74 -6.68
CA ASP A 127 -2.91 -2.10 -8.07
C ASP A 127 -4.06 -3.10 -8.30
N SER A 128 -4.63 -3.64 -7.22
CA SER A 128 -5.77 -4.55 -7.33
C SER A 128 -7.01 -3.84 -7.91
N PRO A 129 -7.88 -4.56 -8.65
CA PRO A 129 -9.16 -4.01 -9.09
C PRO A 129 -9.98 -3.41 -7.94
N PHE A 130 -9.95 -4.06 -6.78
CA PHE A 130 -10.63 -3.63 -5.56
C PHE A 130 -10.14 -2.27 -5.05
N ALA A 131 -8.82 -2.10 -4.90
CA ALA A 131 -8.24 -0.83 -4.48
C ALA A 131 -8.57 0.31 -5.45
N ARG A 132 -8.53 0.03 -6.75
CA ARG A 132 -8.88 1.00 -7.80
C ARG A 132 -10.36 1.34 -7.78
N GLU A 133 -11.23 0.36 -7.52
CA GLU A 133 -12.66 0.59 -7.36
C GLU A 133 -12.96 1.50 -6.17
N ILE A 134 -12.33 1.27 -5.02
CA ILE A 134 -12.46 2.15 -3.85
C ILE A 134 -11.95 3.56 -4.17
N ALA A 135 -10.74 3.66 -4.74
CA ALA A 135 -10.14 4.96 -5.07
C ALA A 135 -10.97 5.78 -6.06
N ARG A 136 -11.52 5.13 -7.10
CA ARG A 136 -12.37 5.79 -8.10
C ARG A 136 -13.76 6.09 -7.55
N GLY A 137 -14.36 5.17 -6.81
CA GLY A 137 -15.74 5.28 -6.33
C GLY A 137 -15.93 6.31 -5.22
N TYR A 138 -14.94 6.47 -4.33
CA TYR A 138 -15.08 7.31 -3.13
C TYR A 138 -14.16 8.52 -3.09
N GLY A 139 -13.16 8.60 -3.98
CA GLY A 139 -12.39 9.81 -4.28
C GLY A 139 -12.02 10.64 -3.04
N GLY A 140 -12.55 11.87 -2.96
CA GLY A 140 -12.27 12.82 -1.88
C GLY A 140 -12.57 12.30 -0.47
N ARG A 141 -13.51 11.36 -0.30
CA ARG A 141 -13.90 10.84 1.03
C ARG A 141 -12.83 9.99 1.69
N ILE A 142 -11.97 9.35 0.89
CA ILE A 142 -10.90 8.48 1.40
C ILE A 142 -9.56 9.21 1.49
N VAL A 143 -9.47 10.45 1.00
CA VAL A 143 -8.24 11.24 1.00
C VAL A 143 -7.64 11.39 2.40
N PRO A 144 -8.40 11.71 3.48
CA PRO A 144 -7.81 11.82 4.81
C PRO A 144 -7.10 10.54 5.27
N ALA A 145 -7.75 9.37 5.10
CA ALA A 145 -7.18 8.08 5.46
C ALA A 145 -5.96 7.70 4.61
N LEU A 146 -5.98 8.02 3.31
CA LEU A 146 -4.83 7.80 2.42
C LEU A 146 -3.64 8.70 2.77
N LEU A 147 -3.88 9.96 3.14
CA LEU A 147 -2.82 10.87 3.58
C LEU A 147 -2.23 10.47 4.92
N GLU A 148 -3.04 9.93 5.84
CA GLU A 148 -2.55 9.30 7.07
C GLU A 148 -1.64 8.10 6.74
N LYS A 149 -2.11 7.19 5.88
CA LYS A 149 -1.34 6.02 5.44
C LYS A 149 -0.04 6.39 4.71
N ALA A 150 -0.05 7.48 3.93
CA ALA A 150 1.13 8.01 3.25
C ALA A 150 2.21 8.55 4.20
N ARG A 151 1.87 8.79 5.47
CA ARG A 151 2.80 9.23 6.53
C ARG A 151 3.24 8.10 7.46
N SER A 152 2.81 6.86 7.21
CA SER A 152 3.21 5.70 8.01
C SER A 152 4.73 5.54 8.02
N ASP A 153 5.29 5.11 9.14
CA ASP A 153 6.69 4.73 9.24
C ASP A 153 7.01 3.44 8.44
N VAL A 154 5.98 2.66 8.09
CA VAL A 154 6.10 1.43 7.29
C VAL A 154 6.15 1.75 5.78
N PRO A 155 7.27 1.48 5.07
CA PRO A 155 7.45 1.90 3.68
C PRO A 155 6.39 1.35 2.70
N ILE A 156 6.01 0.07 2.85
CA ILE A 156 5.00 -0.51 1.94
C ILE A 156 3.69 0.26 2.02
N PHE A 157 3.26 0.69 3.21
CA PHE A 157 2.03 1.47 3.39
C PHE A 157 2.11 2.84 2.73
N ARG A 158 3.25 3.54 2.85
CA ARG A 158 3.46 4.79 2.12
C ARG A 158 3.34 4.53 0.61
N SER A 159 4.03 3.51 0.09
CA SER A 159 4.04 3.21 -1.35
C SER A 159 2.64 2.84 -1.91
N GLU A 160 1.82 2.10 -1.15
CA GLU A 160 0.46 1.75 -1.54
C GLU A 160 -0.46 2.98 -1.49
N ALA A 161 -0.32 3.80 -0.45
CA ALA A 161 -1.08 5.04 -0.32
C ALA A 161 -0.82 5.99 -1.49
N LEU A 162 0.44 6.21 -1.88
CA LEU A 162 0.78 7.09 -3.01
C LEU A 162 0.16 6.61 -4.34
N ARG A 163 0.12 5.29 -4.58
CA ARG A 163 -0.53 4.71 -5.76
C ARG A 163 -2.05 4.91 -5.75
N MET A 164 -2.69 4.70 -4.61
CA MET A 164 -4.13 4.98 -4.46
C MET A 164 -4.43 6.48 -4.61
N LEU A 165 -3.60 7.37 -4.04
CA LEU A 165 -3.73 8.82 -4.22
C LEU A 165 -3.63 9.22 -5.70
N GLY A 166 -2.72 8.60 -6.45
CA GLY A 166 -2.65 8.77 -7.91
C GLY A 166 -3.95 8.39 -8.61
N THR A 167 -4.54 7.25 -8.23
CA THR A 167 -5.83 6.81 -8.78
C THR A 167 -6.97 7.78 -8.43
N VAL A 168 -6.98 8.31 -7.19
CA VAL A 168 -7.93 9.34 -6.76
C VAL A 168 -7.75 10.61 -7.60
N LEU A 169 -6.52 11.05 -7.84
CA LEU A 169 -6.22 12.27 -8.62
C LEU A 169 -6.61 12.16 -10.10
N GLN A 170 -6.58 10.96 -10.68
CA GLN A 170 -7.07 10.71 -12.04
C GLN A 170 -8.59 10.93 -12.18
N ASN A 171 -9.33 10.94 -11.06
CA ASN A 171 -10.75 11.19 -11.08
C ASN A 171 -11.06 12.70 -11.06
N SER A 172 -11.74 13.19 -12.09
CA SER A 172 -11.87 14.61 -12.45
C SER A 172 -12.80 15.45 -11.56
N THR A 173 -13.13 14.98 -10.36
CA THR A 173 -14.15 15.59 -9.48
C THR A 173 -13.58 16.14 -8.17
N LEU A 174 -12.25 16.21 -8.03
CA LEU A 174 -11.62 16.77 -6.84
C LEU A 174 -11.52 18.29 -6.91
N GLU A 175 -11.78 18.94 -5.78
CA GLU A 175 -11.46 20.36 -5.60
C GLU A 175 -9.98 20.63 -5.91
N PRO A 176 -9.64 21.76 -6.55
CA PRO A 176 -8.26 22.07 -6.93
C PRO A 176 -7.28 22.01 -5.76
N THR A 177 -7.71 22.45 -4.57
CA THR A 177 -6.90 22.41 -3.35
C THR A 177 -6.58 20.99 -2.92
N THR A 178 -7.55 20.08 -2.98
CA THR A 178 -7.34 18.65 -2.73
C THR A 178 -6.41 18.06 -3.76
N SER A 179 -6.62 18.35 -5.04
CA SER A 179 -5.74 17.89 -6.13
C SER A 179 -4.28 18.30 -5.93
N SER A 180 -4.02 19.57 -5.61
CA SER A 180 -2.68 20.06 -5.29
C SER A 180 -2.07 19.39 -4.07
N MET A 181 -2.87 19.14 -3.02
CA MET A 181 -2.40 18.43 -1.83
C MET A 181 -1.99 16.98 -2.14
N LEU A 182 -2.78 16.26 -2.96
CA LEU A 182 -2.45 14.88 -3.35
C LEU A 182 -1.19 14.84 -4.21
N HIS A 183 -1.11 15.72 -5.22
CA HIS A 183 0.07 15.84 -6.07
C HIS A 183 1.32 16.19 -5.24
N GLY A 184 1.20 17.10 -4.28
CA GLY A 184 2.28 17.43 -3.34
C GLY A 184 2.74 16.23 -2.51
N ALA A 185 1.81 15.41 -1.99
CA ALA A 185 2.16 14.20 -1.25
C ALA A 185 2.93 13.18 -2.11
N ILE A 186 2.51 13.00 -3.36
CA ILE A 186 3.18 12.12 -4.34
C ILE A 186 4.58 12.67 -4.67
N THR A 187 4.69 13.98 -4.87
CA THR A 187 5.96 14.66 -5.14
C THR A 187 6.95 14.49 -3.98
N VAL A 188 6.50 14.65 -2.73
CA VAL A 188 7.32 14.38 -1.53
C VAL A 188 7.78 12.91 -1.50
N GLY A 189 6.89 11.98 -1.83
CA GLY A 189 7.23 10.55 -1.90
C GLY A 189 8.32 10.21 -2.91
N ALA A 190 8.53 11.04 -3.95
CA ALA A 190 9.60 10.84 -4.92
C ALA A 190 11.00 11.06 -4.34
N PHE A 191 11.10 11.63 -3.12
CA PHE A 191 12.34 11.83 -2.37
C PHE A 191 12.38 11.02 -1.06
N ASP A 192 11.50 10.04 -0.90
CA ASP A 192 11.45 9.19 0.30
C ASP A 192 12.78 8.44 0.52
N PRO A 193 13.23 8.24 1.78
CA PRO A 193 14.43 7.44 2.05
C PRO A 193 14.33 6.01 1.50
N ASP A 194 13.13 5.42 1.47
CA ASP A 194 12.90 4.09 0.92
C ASP A 194 12.75 4.12 -0.61
N ALA A 195 13.55 3.28 -1.29
CA ALA A 195 13.55 3.24 -2.75
C ALA A 195 12.24 2.70 -3.35
N GLY A 196 11.52 1.83 -2.63
CA GLY A 196 10.21 1.32 -3.05
C GLY A 196 9.15 2.41 -3.05
N VAL A 197 9.17 3.27 -2.04
CA VAL A 197 8.30 4.46 -1.97
C VAL A 197 8.62 5.44 -3.10
N ARG A 198 9.92 5.73 -3.35
CA ARG A 198 10.32 6.59 -4.48
C ARG A 198 9.87 6.02 -5.82
N LEU A 199 10.04 4.71 -6.04
CA LEU A 199 9.55 4.05 -7.26
C LEU A 199 8.04 4.23 -7.43
N ALA A 200 7.26 4.00 -6.36
CA ALA A 200 5.81 4.14 -6.41
C ALA A 200 5.41 5.57 -6.78
N ALA A 201 5.99 6.57 -6.11
CA ALA A 201 5.79 7.98 -6.40
C ALA A 201 6.13 8.35 -7.85
N VAL A 202 7.31 7.97 -8.33
CA VAL A 202 7.78 8.24 -9.70
C VAL A 202 6.86 7.61 -10.74
N ARG A 203 6.42 6.36 -10.52
CA ARG A 203 5.47 5.69 -11.42
C ARG A 203 4.14 6.41 -11.44
N THR A 204 3.63 6.79 -10.27
CA THR A 204 2.41 7.57 -10.15
C THR A 204 2.53 8.92 -10.87
N LEU A 205 3.61 9.68 -10.68
CA LEU A 205 3.88 10.90 -11.45
C LEU A 205 3.95 10.62 -12.96
N GLY A 206 4.47 9.48 -13.39
CA GLY A 206 4.42 9.08 -14.80
C GLY A 206 3.00 8.92 -15.35
N GLU A 207 2.01 8.64 -14.51
CA GLU A 207 0.61 8.44 -14.89
C GLU A 207 -0.21 9.73 -14.80
N ILE A 208 -0.03 10.51 -13.74
CA ILE A 208 -0.81 11.74 -13.45
C ILE A 208 -0.08 13.04 -13.73
N GLY A 209 1.25 12.99 -13.85
CA GLY A 209 2.09 14.17 -13.93
C GLY A 209 1.94 14.93 -15.24
N THR A 210 2.34 16.19 -15.19
CA THR A 210 2.29 17.16 -16.29
C THR A 210 3.69 17.71 -16.58
N ALA A 211 3.77 18.67 -17.51
CA ALA A 211 5.04 19.30 -17.87
C ALA A 211 5.80 19.91 -16.67
N VAL A 212 5.10 20.33 -15.61
CA VAL A 212 5.71 20.88 -14.39
C VAL A 212 6.56 19.86 -13.63
N ASP A 213 6.27 18.57 -13.79
CA ASP A 213 6.95 17.47 -13.09
C ASP A 213 8.24 17.03 -13.79
N LEU A 214 8.46 17.47 -15.03
CA LEU A 214 9.58 17.00 -15.87
C LEU A 214 10.94 17.29 -15.26
N THR A 215 11.14 18.48 -14.68
CA THR A 215 12.42 18.87 -14.07
C THR A 215 12.78 17.91 -12.92
N LEU A 216 11.82 17.62 -12.04
CA LEU A 216 11.99 16.69 -10.94
C LEU A 216 12.29 15.28 -11.45
N LEU A 217 11.51 14.80 -12.43
CA LEU A 217 11.68 13.44 -12.94
C LEU A 217 13.02 13.26 -13.67
N LEU A 218 13.50 14.28 -14.39
CA LEU A 218 14.83 14.27 -15.01
C LEU A 218 15.96 14.24 -13.97
N GLU A 219 15.79 14.95 -12.85
CA GLU A 219 16.73 14.87 -11.74
C GLU A 219 16.79 13.46 -11.14
N ILE A 220 15.64 12.85 -10.86
CA ILE A 220 15.58 11.47 -10.36
C ILE A 220 16.18 10.49 -11.36
N ALA A 221 15.85 10.64 -12.65
CA ALA A 221 16.35 9.78 -13.72
C ALA A 221 17.88 9.79 -13.87
N THR A 222 18.55 10.83 -13.36
CA THR A 222 20.00 10.96 -13.41
C THR A 222 20.69 10.66 -12.08
N LYS A 223 20.06 10.98 -10.94
CA LYS A 223 20.73 10.99 -9.63
C LYS A 223 20.28 9.91 -8.66
N ASP A 224 19.14 9.25 -8.85
CA ASP A 224 18.62 8.33 -7.83
C ASP A 224 19.64 7.22 -7.49
N PRO A 225 19.96 6.98 -6.19
CA PRO A 225 21.02 6.06 -5.84
C PRO A 225 20.60 4.59 -5.87
N ALA A 226 19.30 4.26 -5.98
CA ALA A 226 18.84 2.88 -5.88
C ALA A 226 19.25 2.07 -7.10
N PHE A 227 20.00 0.99 -6.85
CA PHE A 227 20.41 0.06 -7.88
C PHE A 227 20.32 -1.39 -7.40
N ILE A 228 20.16 -2.30 -8.37
CA ILE A 228 20.30 -3.73 -8.18
C ILE A 228 21.64 -4.10 -8.83
N PRO A 229 22.59 -4.69 -8.07
CA PRO A 229 23.82 -5.20 -8.65
C PRO A 229 23.53 -6.21 -9.77
N GLY A 230 24.31 -6.14 -10.84
CA GLY A 230 24.24 -7.14 -11.88
C GLY A 230 24.74 -8.51 -11.38
N LYS A 231 24.12 -9.59 -11.86
CA LYS A 231 24.60 -10.97 -11.70
C LYS A 231 24.88 -11.58 -13.06
N ASP A 232 25.83 -12.50 -13.13
CA ASP A 232 26.13 -13.30 -14.32
C ASP A 232 26.43 -12.47 -15.58
N GLY A 233 27.31 -11.47 -15.44
CA GLY A 233 27.73 -10.60 -16.55
C GLY A 233 26.70 -9.52 -16.95
N ARG A 234 25.57 -9.42 -16.26
CA ARG A 234 24.59 -8.33 -16.48
C ARG A 234 25.08 -7.04 -15.83
N ALA A 235 24.75 -5.90 -16.44
CA ALA A 235 25.01 -4.59 -15.85
C ALA A 235 24.13 -4.33 -14.62
N ALA A 236 24.59 -3.46 -13.72
CA ALA A 236 23.77 -2.97 -12.62
C ALA A 236 22.54 -2.20 -13.17
N ARG A 237 21.40 -2.33 -12.49
CA ARG A 237 20.14 -1.71 -12.90
C ARG A 237 19.70 -0.65 -11.91
N TYR A 238 19.49 0.58 -12.38
CA TYR A 238 18.99 1.69 -11.59
C TYR A 238 17.47 1.81 -11.77
N TRP A 239 16.72 0.94 -11.09
CA TRP A 239 15.30 0.72 -11.34
C TRP A 239 14.41 1.94 -11.05
N VAL A 240 14.78 2.82 -10.12
CA VAL A 240 14.08 4.10 -9.91
C VAL A 240 14.39 5.08 -11.05
N ARG A 241 15.65 5.13 -11.53
CA ARG A 241 16.04 5.95 -12.69
C ARG A 241 15.31 5.50 -13.96
N ASP A 242 15.26 4.19 -14.20
CA ASP A 242 14.52 3.60 -15.32
C ASP A 242 13.05 4.02 -15.30
N ALA A 243 12.40 3.96 -14.13
CA ALA A 243 11.02 4.37 -13.96
C ALA A 243 10.83 5.87 -14.21
N ALA A 244 11.78 6.71 -13.79
CA ALA A 244 11.73 8.15 -14.03
C ALA A 244 11.87 8.49 -15.52
N TRP A 245 12.75 7.81 -16.26
CA TRP A 245 12.80 7.95 -17.72
C TRP A 245 11.50 7.56 -18.42
N GLN A 246 10.86 6.48 -17.96
CA GLN A 246 9.54 6.09 -18.45
C GLN A 246 8.47 7.12 -18.13
N ALA A 247 8.49 7.69 -16.92
CA ALA A 247 7.57 8.75 -16.50
C ALA A 247 7.72 10.01 -17.38
N VAL A 248 8.95 10.47 -17.61
CA VAL A 248 9.26 11.59 -18.53
C VAL A 248 8.68 11.31 -19.92
N SER A 249 8.95 10.12 -20.47
CA SER A 249 8.49 9.73 -21.80
C SER A 249 6.95 9.75 -21.89
N LYS A 250 6.25 9.22 -20.87
CA LYS A 250 4.78 9.23 -20.80
C LYS A 250 4.21 10.65 -20.78
N ILE A 251 4.78 11.55 -19.97
CA ILE A 251 4.34 12.95 -19.88
C ILE A 251 4.54 13.67 -21.22
N GLN A 252 5.70 13.51 -21.84
CA GLN A 252 5.99 14.11 -23.14
C GLN A 252 5.07 13.61 -24.24
N GLN A 253 4.72 12.31 -24.24
CA GLN A 253 3.76 11.75 -25.19
C GLN A 253 2.35 12.30 -25.01
N ARG A 254 1.90 12.51 -23.77
CA ARG A 254 0.58 13.12 -23.48
C ARG A 254 0.49 14.61 -23.79
N SER A 255 1.64 15.29 -23.86
CA SER A 255 1.72 16.74 -24.07
C SER A 255 1.89 17.15 -25.54
N ARG A 256 1.94 16.17 -26.45
CA ARG A 256 1.94 16.36 -27.90
C ARG A 256 0.51 16.32 -28.43
#